data_AF-A0A0Q8VE71-F1
#
_entry.id   AF-A0A0Q8VE71-F1
#
_cell.length_a   1.000
_cell.length_b   1.000
_cell.length_c   1.000
_cell.angle_alpha   90.00
_cell.angle_beta   90.00
_cell.angle_gamma   90.00
#
_symmetry.space_group_name_H-M   'P 1'
#
loop_
_entity.id
_entity.type
_entity.pdbx_description
1 polymer ?
#
loop_
_entity_poly.entity_id
_entity_poly.type
_entity_poly.pdbx_seq_one_letter_code
_entity_poly.pdbx_strand_id
1 'polypeptide(L)'
;MRAAVHSVRTATTVAGLTLLVGFGAIGVIAEPQPTAPSERLGMSSGPLEDMMQMNRCSFTGFDRTVIPSKAIVRTPEGDTELVTFDRGWDVFSGKIAGELVAVCLGPETAPKPSPRSSRH
;
A
#
# COMPACT_ATOMS: atom_id res chain seq x y z
N MET A 1 41.07 -15.49 39.67
CA MET A 1 39.62 -15.74 39.72
C MET A 1 39.17 -16.13 38.32
N ARG A 2 38.66 -17.35 38.13
CA ARG A 2 38.18 -17.87 36.83
C ARG A 2 36.66 -17.84 36.86
N ALA A 3 36.01 -17.09 35.97
CA ALA A 3 34.57 -17.12 35.77
C ALA A 3 34.28 -17.78 34.42
N ALA A 4 33.54 -18.88 34.46
CA ALA A 4 33.23 -19.74 33.34
C ALA A 4 32.15 -19.11 32.45
N VAL A 5 32.42 -19.04 31.14
CA VAL A 5 31.45 -18.66 30.13
C VAL A 5 30.59 -19.90 29.86
N HIS A 6 29.36 -19.92 30.37
CA HIS A 6 28.43 -21.03 30.10
C HIS A 6 27.88 -20.89 28.67
N SER A 7 28.51 -21.61 27.74
CA SER A 7 28.00 -21.83 26.38
C SER A 7 26.68 -22.62 26.46
N VAL A 8 25.55 -21.97 26.21
CA VAL A 8 24.28 -22.65 26.01
C VAL A 8 24.31 -23.27 24.61
N ARG A 9 24.59 -24.58 24.53
CA ARG A 9 24.38 -25.38 23.32
C ARG A 9 22.91 -25.81 23.28
N THR A 10 22.07 -25.09 22.54
CA THR A 10 20.72 -25.55 22.21
C THR A 10 20.80 -26.48 21.00
N ALA A 11 20.71 -27.78 21.28
CA ALA A 11 20.62 -28.83 20.27
C ALA A 11 19.23 -28.79 19.61
N THR A 12 19.16 -28.40 18.34
CA THR A 12 17.95 -28.50 17.52
C THR A 12 17.74 -29.95 17.09
N THR A 13 16.78 -30.64 17.70
CA THR A 13 16.31 -31.95 17.26
C THR A 13 15.59 -31.82 15.92
N VAL A 14 16.17 -32.36 14.85
CA VAL A 14 15.54 -32.49 13.53
C VAL A 14 14.55 -33.65 13.61
N ALA A 15 13.26 -33.35 13.63
CA ALA A 15 12.20 -34.35 13.63
C ALA A 15 11.54 -34.45 12.25
N GLY A 16 11.87 -35.54 11.55
CA GLY A 16 10.88 -36.46 10.97
C GLY A 16 10.04 -35.98 9.80
N LEU A 17 10.43 -36.44 8.61
CA LEU A 17 9.68 -36.43 7.35
C LEU A 17 8.54 -37.48 7.38
N THR A 18 7.31 -37.10 7.05
CA THR A 18 6.28 -38.05 6.58
C THR A 18 5.52 -37.48 5.38
N LEU A 19 5.70 -38.13 4.22
CA LEU A 19 4.91 -37.96 3.01
C LEU A 19 3.56 -38.68 3.18
N LEU A 20 2.46 -37.96 3.01
CA LEU A 20 1.15 -38.55 2.70
C LEU A 20 0.65 -37.98 1.38
N VAL A 21 0.83 -38.76 0.32
CA VAL A 21 0.18 -38.56 -0.97
C VAL A 21 -1.26 -39.07 -0.82
N GLY A 22 -2.22 -38.15 -0.84
CA GLY A 22 -3.64 -38.47 -0.93
C GLY A 22 -4.22 -37.91 -2.23
N PHE A 23 -4.36 -38.76 -3.25
CA PHE A 23 -5.18 -38.45 -4.43
C PHE A 23 -6.65 -38.63 -4.05
N GLY A 24 -7.39 -37.53 -3.96
CA GLY A 24 -8.84 -37.51 -3.85
C GLY A 24 -9.40 -36.53 -4.88
N ALA A 25 -9.75 -37.03 -6.06
CA ALA A 25 -10.43 -36.25 -7.09
C ALA A 25 -11.95 -36.37 -6.88
N ILE A 26 -12.61 -35.30 -6.42
CA ILE A 26 -14.00 -35.00 -6.76
C ILE A 26 -14.07 -33.48 -6.99
N GLY A 27 -14.36 -33.13 -8.24
CA GLY A 27 -14.39 -31.76 -8.70
C GLY A 27 -15.49 -30.94 -8.02
N VAL A 28 -15.07 -29.81 -7.47
CA VAL A 28 -15.78 -28.54 -7.67
C VAL A 28 -14.69 -27.59 -8.11
N ILE A 29 -14.59 -27.38 -9.43
CA ILE A 29 -13.86 -26.24 -9.96
C ILE A 29 -14.73 -25.03 -9.57
N ALA A 30 -14.58 -24.58 -8.33
CA ALA A 30 -14.89 -23.21 -7.99
C ALA A 30 -13.82 -22.39 -8.70
N GLU A 31 -14.08 -22.12 -9.99
CA GLU A 31 -13.49 -20.97 -10.65
C GLU A 31 -13.63 -19.82 -9.64
N PRO A 32 -12.55 -19.13 -9.25
CA PRO A 32 -12.68 -17.91 -8.50
C PRO A 32 -13.48 -17.00 -9.42
N GLN A 33 -14.81 -16.94 -9.23
CA GLN A 33 -15.61 -15.87 -9.79
C GLN A 33 -14.84 -14.62 -9.40
N PRO A 34 -14.36 -13.81 -10.37
CA PRO A 34 -13.99 -12.45 -10.07
C PRO A 34 -15.23 -11.91 -9.40
N THR A 35 -15.15 -11.69 -8.09
CA THR A 35 -16.24 -11.07 -7.36
C THR A 35 -16.46 -9.78 -8.11
N ALA A 36 -17.55 -9.71 -8.87
CA ALA A 36 -17.96 -8.52 -9.57
C ALA A 36 -17.79 -7.38 -8.56
N PRO A 37 -17.15 -6.25 -8.94
CA PRO A 37 -16.82 -5.20 -8.00
C PRO A 37 -18.08 -4.96 -7.20
N SER A 38 -18.04 -5.29 -5.90
CA SER A 38 -19.20 -5.06 -5.06
C SER A 38 -19.45 -3.58 -5.23
N GLU A 39 -20.60 -3.24 -5.79
CA GLU A 39 -21.25 -1.96 -5.63
C GLU A 39 -21.29 -1.70 -4.12
N ARG A 40 -20.18 -1.23 -3.56
CA ARG A 40 -20.13 -0.50 -2.30
C ARG A 40 -20.66 0.89 -2.63
N LEU A 41 -21.89 0.92 -3.14
CA LEU A 41 -22.67 2.14 -3.28
C LEU A 41 -22.96 2.61 -1.86
N GLY A 42 -22.11 3.50 -1.36
CA GLY A 42 -22.49 4.49 -0.38
C GLY A 42 -22.55 4.08 1.09
N MET A 43 -21.68 3.19 1.57
CA MET A 43 -21.55 2.96 3.03
C MET A 43 -20.18 3.36 3.54
N SER A 44 -20.14 4.61 4.03
CA SER A 44 -19.09 5.23 4.84
C SER A 44 -17.76 5.44 4.14
N SER A 45 -17.70 6.42 3.25
CA SER A 45 -16.43 7.06 2.94
C SER A 45 -16.00 7.85 4.19
N GLY A 46 -15.04 7.32 4.94
CA GLY A 46 -14.38 8.11 5.97
C GLY A 46 -13.57 9.24 5.31
N PRO A 47 -13.16 10.29 6.07
CA PRO A 47 -12.40 11.41 5.51
C PRO A 47 -11.13 10.99 4.75
N LEU A 48 -10.49 9.88 5.15
CA LEU A 48 -9.35 9.30 4.45
C LEU A 48 -9.74 8.70 3.09
N GLU A 49 -10.84 7.96 3.02
CA GLU A 49 -11.30 7.30 1.79
C GLU A 49 -11.65 8.36 0.72
N ASP A 50 -12.35 9.42 1.11
CA ASP A 50 -12.68 10.55 0.23
C ASP A 50 -11.40 11.21 -0.30
N MET A 51 -10.42 11.43 0.57
CA MET A 51 -9.14 12.03 0.21
C MET A 51 -8.34 11.13 -0.75
N MET A 52 -8.37 9.82 -0.53
CA MET A 52 -7.76 8.83 -1.42
C MET A 52 -8.38 8.83 -2.80
N GLN A 53 -9.71 8.83 -2.87
CA GLN A 53 -10.44 8.83 -4.13
C GLN A 53 -10.21 10.12 -4.91
N MET A 54 -10.33 11.28 -4.26
CA MET A 54 -10.17 12.59 -4.91
C MET A 54 -8.74 12.83 -5.42
N ASN A 55 -7.72 12.28 -4.77
CA ASN A 55 -6.32 12.50 -5.14
C ASN A 55 -5.67 11.31 -5.86
N ARG A 56 -6.46 10.29 -6.21
CA ARG A 56 -6.02 9.09 -6.93
C ARG A 56 -4.80 8.47 -6.24
N CYS A 57 -4.95 8.15 -4.95
CA CYS A 57 -3.87 7.68 -4.10
C CYS A 57 -3.67 6.16 -4.18
N SER A 58 -2.46 5.70 -3.85
CA SER A 58 -2.09 4.29 -3.70
C SER A 58 -1.29 4.07 -2.41
N PHE A 59 -1.67 3.06 -1.64
CA PHE A 59 -0.95 2.63 -0.43
C PHE A 59 0.37 1.94 -0.77
N THR A 60 0.43 1.22 -1.89
CA THR A 60 1.60 0.43 -2.30
C THR A 60 2.50 1.18 -3.29
N GLY A 61 2.10 2.38 -3.69
CA GLY A 61 2.81 3.18 -4.69
C GLY A 61 2.31 2.97 -6.12
N PHE A 62 3.08 3.48 -7.07
CA PHE A 62 2.83 3.36 -8.50
C PHE A 62 4.04 2.75 -9.20
N ASP A 63 3.87 2.41 -10.48
CA ASP A 63 4.98 2.02 -11.34
C ASP A 63 6.06 3.10 -11.40
N ARG A 64 7.30 2.70 -11.67
CA ARG A 64 8.48 3.58 -11.71
C ARG A 64 8.40 4.72 -12.72
N THR A 65 7.50 4.63 -13.70
CA THR A 65 7.27 5.64 -14.73
C THR A 65 6.30 6.72 -14.29
N VAL A 66 5.60 6.53 -13.17
CA VAL A 66 4.61 7.44 -12.63
C VAL A 66 5.23 8.23 -11.50
N ILE A 67 5.23 9.56 -11.63
CA ILE A 67 5.74 10.47 -10.61
C ILE A 67 4.55 11.01 -9.80
N PRO A 68 4.41 10.67 -8.51
CA PRO A 68 3.37 11.22 -7.66
C PRO A 68 3.61 12.71 -7.39
N SER A 69 2.53 13.47 -7.25
CA SER A 69 2.59 14.91 -6.96
C SER A 69 2.31 15.24 -5.49
N LYS A 70 1.60 14.34 -4.79
CA LYS A 70 1.14 14.49 -3.42
C LYS A 70 1.36 13.21 -2.61
N ALA A 71 1.20 13.33 -1.31
CA ALA A 71 1.24 12.22 -0.37
C ALA A 71 0.24 12.46 0.77
N ILE A 72 -0.29 11.38 1.34
CA ILE A 72 -1.04 11.41 2.60
C ILE A 72 -0.09 10.98 3.71
N VAL A 73 -0.02 11.77 4.77
CA VAL A 73 0.76 11.47 5.96
C VAL A 73 -0.14 11.44 7.20
N ARG A 74 0.25 10.64 8.19
CA ARG A 74 -0.29 10.72 9.55
C ARG A 74 0.70 11.46 10.43
N THR A 75 0.25 12.52 11.10
CA THR A 75 1.09 13.31 12.01
C THR A 75 1.32 12.54 13.32
N PRO A 76 2.31 12.93 14.14
CA PRO A 76 2.51 12.37 15.48
C PRO A 76 1.29 12.52 16.39
N GLU A 77 0.48 13.55 16.16
CA GLU A 77 -0.77 13.83 16.88
C GLU A 77 -1.93 12.92 16.43
N GLY A 78 -1.75 12.20 15.32
CA GLY A 78 -2.72 11.25 14.76
C GLY A 78 -3.58 11.82 13.63
N ASP A 79 -3.40 13.09 13.28
CA ASP A 79 -4.11 13.76 12.19
C ASP A 79 -3.67 13.23 10.83
N THR A 80 -4.57 13.29 9.85
CA THR A 80 -4.28 12.87 8.48
C THR A 80 -4.23 14.08 7.55
N GLU A 81 -3.10 14.28 6.89
CA GLU A 81 -2.86 15.45 6.06
C GLU A 81 -2.47 15.07 4.62
N LEU A 82 -2.94 15.87 3.66
CA LEU A 82 -2.51 15.81 2.27
C LEU A 82 -1.38 16.82 2.03
N VAL A 83 -0.18 16.32 1.77
CA VAL A 83 1.03 17.12 1.60
C VAL A 83 1.62 16.98 0.18
N THR A 84 2.65 17.75 -0.13
CA THR A 84 3.43 17.55 -1.37
C THR A 84 4.19 16.23 -1.30
N PHE A 85 4.53 15.67 -2.47
CA PHE A 85 5.31 14.44 -2.53
C PHE A 85 6.65 14.55 -1.77
N ASP A 86 7.40 15.64 -1.95
CA ASP A 86 8.67 15.87 -1.26
C ASP A 86 8.52 15.87 0.26
N ARG A 87 7.46 16.51 0.78
CA ARG A 87 7.19 16.54 2.22
C ARG A 87 6.86 15.15 2.77
N GLY A 88 6.10 14.35 2.02
CA GLY A 88 5.84 12.95 2.35
C GLY A 88 7.11 12.10 2.30
N TRP A 89 8.01 12.37 1.37
CA TRP A 89 9.32 11.72 1.29
C TRP A 89 10.21 12.04 2.50
N ASP A 90 10.18 13.28 2.98
CA ASP A 90 10.88 13.66 4.21
C ASP A 90 10.33 12.96 5.45
N VAL A 91 9.03 12.65 5.50
CA VAL A 91 8.44 11.80 6.56
C VAL A 91 8.94 10.36 6.42
N PHE A 92 8.82 9.77 5.23
CA PHE A 92 9.27 8.39 4.97
C PHE A 92 10.77 8.18 5.25
N SER A 93 11.60 9.16 4.92
CA SER A 93 13.05 9.10 5.17
C SER A 93 13.43 9.42 6.62
N GLY A 94 12.46 9.72 7.49
CA GLY A 94 12.67 9.99 8.91
C GLY A 94 13.28 11.36 9.20
N LYS A 95 13.32 12.27 8.23
CA LYS A 95 13.74 13.67 8.49
C LYS A 95 12.69 14.43 9.28
N ILE A 96 11.42 14.04 9.14
CA ILE A 96 10.29 14.66 9.84
C ILE A 96 9.44 13.57 10.46
N ALA A 97 9.00 13.77 11.71
CA ALA A 97 8.18 12.80 12.42
C ALA A 97 6.80 12.63 11.75
N GLY A 98 6.30 11.40 11.78
CA GLY A 98 5.03 11.00 11.20
C GLY A 98 5.12 9.67 10.46
N GLU A 99 4.04 9.30 9.78
CA GLU A 99 3.95 8.10 8.95
C GLU A 99 3.50 8.48 7.54
N LEU A 100 4.21 7.99 6.51
CA LEU A 100 3.73 8.06 5.13
C LEU A 100 2.67 6.98 4.93
N VAL A 101 1.43 7.39 4.66
CA VAL A 101 0.28 6.49 4.51
C VAL A 101 0.08 6.08 3.05
N ALA A 102 0.09 7.05 2.12
CA ALA A 102 -0.14 6.79 0.70
C ALA A 102 0.53 7.85 -0.18
N VAL A 103 0.82 7.51 -1.42
CA VAL A 103 1.27 8.46 -2.45
C VAL A 103 0.16 8.73 -3.46
N CYS A 104 0.10 9.94 -4.01
CA CYS A 104 -1.05 10.42 -4.76
C CYS A 104 -0.63 11.17 -6.02
N LEU A 105 -1.41 11.00 -7.09
CA LEU A 105 -1.20 11.73 -8.36
C LEU A 105 -1.77 13.14 -8.29
N GLY A 106 -2.60 13.43 -7.29
CA GLY A 106 -3.35 14.67 -7.16
C GLY A 106 -4.69 14.60 -7.87
N PRO A 107 -5.48 15.68 -7.81
CA PRO A 107 -6.78 15.72 -8.47
C PRO A 107 -6.60 15.56 -9.98
N GLU A 108 -7.60 14.97 -10.63
CA GLU A 108 -7.64 14.94 -12.09
C GLU A 108 -7.61 16.38 -12.62
N THR A 109 -6.52 16.76 -13.26
CA THR A 109 -6.42 18.04 -13.93
C THR A 109 -7.16 17.90 -15.25
N ALA A 110 -8.30 18.57 -15.38
CA ALA A 110 -9.01 18.61 -16.65
C ALA A 110 -8.03 19.02 -17.76
N PRO A 111 -8.02 18.33 -18.92
CA PRO A 111 -7.13 18.68 -20.01
C PRO A 111 -7.37 20.14 -20.41
N LYS A 112 -6.31 20.96 -20.46
CA LYS A 112 -6.40 22.33 -20.98
C LYS A 112 -6.98 22.26 -22.40
N PRO A 113 -7.98 23.08 -22.76
CA PRO A 113 -8.46 23.14 -24.12
C PRO A 113 -7.26 23.44 -25.03
N SER A 114 -6.97 22.54 -25.98
CA SER A 114 -5.94 22.81 -26.99
C SER A 114 -6.31 24.10 -27.74
N PRO A 115 -5.36 25.01 -28.00
CA PRO A 115 -5.64 26.18 -28.82
C PRO A 115 -6.14 25.68 -30.17
N ARG A 116 -7.40 25.98 -30.46
CA ARG A 116 -8.07 25.61 -31.70
C ARG A 116 -7.24 26.21 -32.85
N SER A 117 -6.52 25.35 -33.57
CA SER A 117 -5.74 25.73 -34.75
C SER A 117 -6.65 26.52 -35.69
N SER A 118 -6.44 27.83 -35.78
CA SER A 118 -7.13 28.73 -36.69
C SER A 118 -6.74 28.34 -38.10
N ARG A 119 -7.58 27.54 -38.77
CA ARG A 119 -7.53 27.38 -40.21
C ARG A 119 -8.06 28.67 -40.84
N HIS A 120 -7.16 29.46 -41.41
CA HIS A 120 -7.43 30.49 -42.40
C HIS A 120 -7.32 29.87 -43.80
#